data_AF-A0A2A2KDY7-F1
#
_entry.id   AF-A0A2A2KDY7-F1
#
_cell.length_a   1.000
_cell.length_b   1.000
_cell.length_c   1.000
_cell.angle_alpha   90.00
_cell.angle_beta   90.00
_cell.angle_gamma   90.00
#
_symmetry.space_group_name_H-M   'P 1'
#
loop_
_entity.id
_entity.type
_entity.pdbx_description
1 polymer ?
#
loop_
_entity_poly.entity_id
_entity_poly.type
_entity_poly.pdbx_seq_one_letter_code
_entity_poly.pdbx_strand_id
1 'polypeptide(L)'
;MISIDTKQVTDLVSEDRWYMKIIYFVGDNWIALLLAVILFTLANTLFNKWAVPYLYEFFKKILGYESTLEEMRSLLEHDYGDLWQEKKFIIEYLKLSKAYVNFLNVACSDHKDRTRPVSLYNQFRDVQVAK
;
A
#
# COMPACT_ATOMS: atom_id res chain seq x y z
N MET A 1 -40.71 4.62 52.16
CA MET A 1 -40.78 3.22 51.69
C MET A 1 -40.43 3.26 50.20
N ILE A 2 -39.19 2.95 49.84
CA ILE A 2 -38.71 3.08 48.46
C ILE A 2 -39.18 1.83 47.69
N SER A 3 -40.20 2.00 46.85
CA SER A 3 -40.68 0.95 45.95
C SER A 3 -39.71 0.85 44.79
N ILE A 4 -38.77 -0.09 44.87
CA ILE A 4 -37.91 -0.44 43.75
C ILE A 4 -38.80 -1.06 42.68
N ASP A 5 -38.92 -0.37 41.54
CA ASP A 5 -39.69 -0.82 40.39
C ASP A 5 -39.07 -2.11 39.84
N THR A 6 -39.75 -3.23 40.08
CA THR A 6 -39.29 -4.57 39.73
C THR A 6 -39.05 -4.74 38.23
N LYS A 7 -39.67 -3.89 37.38
CA LYS A 7 -39.40 -3.85 35.93
C LYS A 7 -37.98 -3.38 35.61
N GLN A 8 -37.49 -2.33 36.27
CA GLN A 8 -36.13 -1.84 36.06
C GLN A 8 -35.07 -2.87 36.47
N VAL A 9 -35.33 -3.65 37.52
CA VAL A 9 -34.42 -4.71 37.98
C VAL A 9 -34.37 -5.88 36.98
N THR A 10 -35.51 -6.26 36.37
CA THR A 10 -35.53 -7.32 35.36
C THR A 10 -34.89 -6.93 34.03
N ASP A 11 -35.00 -5.67 33.62
CA ASP A 11 -34.38 -5.20 32.37
C ASP A 11 -32.84 -5.18 32.50
N LEU A 12 -32.30 -4.70 33.63
CA LEU A 12 -30.87 -4.77 33.97
C LEU A 12 -30.33 -6.21 34.00
N VAL A 13 -31.08 -7.16 34.58
CA VAL A 13 -30.71 -8.58 34.63
C VAL A 13 -30.78 -9.26 33.24
N SER A 14 -31.53 -8.69 32.29
CA SER A 14 -31.57 -9.17 30.90
C SER A 14 -30.37 -8.67 30.09
N GLU A 15 -29.95 -7.43 30.36
CA GLU A 15 -28.80 -6.75 29.76
C GLU A 15 -27.46 -7.33 30.28
N ASP A 16 -27.47 -8.06 31.39
CA ASP A 16 -26.31 -8.77 31.94
C ASP A 16 -26.23 -10.26 31.52
N ARG A 17 -26.99 -10.72 30.51
CA ARG A 17 -26.97 -12.15 30.09
C ARG A 17 -26.67 -12.38 28.62
N TRP A 18 -26.36 -11.34 27.85
CA TRP A 18 -25.95 -11.50 26.46
C TRP A 18 -24.61 -12.26 26.34
N TYR A 19 -23.66 -12.03 27.25
CA TYR A 19 -22.37 -12.71 27.23
C TYR A 19 -22.51 -14.21 27.47
N MET A 20 -23.44 -14.65 28.33
CA MET A 20 -23.75 -16.07 28.52
C MET A 20 -24.27 -16.70 27.23
N LYS A 21 -25.15 -16.01 26.50
CA LYS A 21 -25.65 -16.48 25.19
C LYS A 21 -24.52 -16.61 24.17
N ILE A 22 -23.57 -15.67 24.16
CA ILE A 22 -22.39 -15.75 23.30
C ILE A 22 -21.50 -16.92 23.70
N ILE A 23 -21.25 -17.15 24.99
CA ILE A 23 -20.43 -18.28 25.47
C ILE A 23 -21.04 -19.62 25.08
N TYR A 24 -22.34 -19.80 25.28
CA TYR A 24 -23.04 -21.01 24.85
C TYR A 24 -23.00 -21.18 23.32
N PHE A 25 -23.22 -20.11 22.57
CA PHE A 25 -23.13 -20.14 21.12
C PHE A 25 -21.73 -20.49 20.61
N VAL A 26 -20.69 -19.91 21.21
CA VAL A 26 -19.28 -20.20 20.91
C VAL A 26 -18.93 -21.64 21.30
N GLY A 27 -19.46 -22.13 22.42
CA GLY A 27 -19.30 -23.51 22.87
C GLY A 27 -19.96 -24.52 21.95
N ASP A 28 -21.20 -24.30 21.52
CA ASP A 28 -21.92 -25.21 20.60
C ASP A 28 -21.35 -25.18 19.18
N ASN A 29 -20.79 -24.05 18.75
CA ASN A 29 -20.30 -23.85 17.39
C ASN A 29 -18.78 -23.71 17.29
N TRP A 30 -18.03 -24.21 18.28
CA TRP A 30 -16.57 -24.01 18.36
C TRP A 30 -15.82 -24.55 17.14
N ILE A 31 -16.27 -25.68 16.57
CA ILE A 31 -15.72 -26.26 15.35
C ILE A 31 -15.98 -25.36 14.13
N ALA A 32 -17.20 -24.83 14.01
CA ALA A 32 -17.56 -23.93 12.91
C ALA A 32 -16.79 -22.60 13.01
N LEU A 33 -16.57 -22.10 14.23
CA LEU A 33 -15.74 -20.93 14.48
C LEU A 33 -14.27 -21.18 14.12
N LEU A 34 -13.70 -22.34 14.48
CA LEU A 34 -12.36 -22.70 14.07
C LEU A 34 -12.23 -22.78 12.54
N LEU A 35 -13.20 -23.41 11.87
CA LEU A 35 -13.24 -23.46 10.41
C LEU A 35 -13.35 -22.05 9.80
N ALA A 36 -14.17 -21.17 10.36
CA ALA A 36 -14.29 -19.78 9.91
C ALA A 36 -12.96 -19.02 10.04
N VAL A 37 -12.23 -19.20 11.15
CA VAL A 37 -10.91 -18.59 11.34
C VAL A 37 -9.88 -19.14 10.35
N ILE A 38 -9.87 -20.46 10.12
CA ILE A 38 -8.98 -21.08 9.12
C ILE A 38 -9.30 -20.57 7.72
N LEU A 39 -10.57 -20.50 7.33
CA LEU A 39 -10.98 -19.97 6.03
C LEU A 39 -10.63 -18.49 5.89
N PHE A 40 -10.82 -17.69 6.94
CA PHE A 40 -10.46 -16.27 6.94
C PHE A 40 -8.95 -16.07 6.80
N THR A 41 -8.13 -16.82 7.52
CA THR A 41 -6.67 -16.74 7.41
C THR A 41 -6.17 -17.19 6.04
N LEU A 42 -6.77 -18.24 5.46
CA LEU A 42 -6.48 -18.68 4.09
C LEU A 42 -6.86 -17.62 3.06
N ALA A 43 -8.06 -17.06 3.17
CA ALA A 43 -8.55 -16.00 2.30
C ALA A 43 -7.65 -14.75 2.37
N ASN A 44 -7.27 -14.33 3.58
CA ASN A 44 -6.35 -13.20 3.77
C ASN A 44 -4.96 -13.48 3.19
N THR A 45 -4.45 -14.71 3.36
CA THR A 45 -3.16 -15.12 2.78
C THR A 45 -3.22 -15.13 1.25
N LEU A 46 -4.32 -15.64 0.68
CA LEU A 46 -4.56 -15.62 -0.76
C LEU A 46 -4.67 -14.19 -1.28
N PHE A 47 -5.42 -13.33 -0.61
CA PHE A 47 -5.56 -11.92 -0.98
C PHE A 47 -4.22 -11.19 -0.92
N ASN A 48 -3.43 -11.38 0.14
CA ASN A 48 -2.09 -10.77 0.24
C ASN A 48 -1.11 -11.30 -0.81
N LYS A 49 -1.23 -12.55 -1.23
CA LYS A 49 -0.37 -13.11 -2.28
C LYS A 49 -0.82 -12.72 -3.69
N TRP A 50 -2.12 -12.60 -3.93
CA TRP A 50 -2.68 -12.40 -5.26
C TRP A 50 -3.14 -10.97 -5.51
N ALA A 51 -3.91 -10.36 -4.61
CA ALA A 51 -4.45 -9.02 -4.86
C ALA A 51 -3.39 -7.93 -4.68
N VAL A 52 -2.56 -8.01 -3.62
CA VAL A 52 -1.60 -6.95 -3.29
C VAL A 52 -0.60 -6.68 -4.42
N PRO A 53 0.05 -7.68 -5.06
CA PRO A 53 0.95 -7.41 -6.17
C PRO A 53 0.26 -6.74 -7.37
N TYR A 54 -0.96 -7.16 -7.69
CA TYR A 54 -1.72 -6.62 -8.83
C TYR A 54 -2.21 -5.21 -8.55
N LEU A 55 -2.75 -4.96 -7.35
CA LEU A 55 -3.16 -3.63 -6.92
C LEU A 55 -1.98 -2.68 -6.92
N TYR A 56 -0.80 -3.12 -6.49
CA TYR A 56 0.40 -2.29 -6.46
C TYR A 56 0.85 -1.84 -7.86
N GLU A 57 0.88 -2.76 -8.84
CA GLU A 57 1.18 -2.38 -10.24
C GLU A 57 0.09 -1.46 -10.82
N PHE A 58 -1.17 -1.72 -10.48
CA PHE A 58 -2.29 -0.87 -10.90
C PHE A 58 -2.20 0.54 -10.32
N PHE A 59 -1.80 0.68 -9.06
CA PHE A 59 -1.57 1.98 -8.42
C PHE A 59 -0.44 2.73 -9.11
N LYS A 60 0.67 2.07 -9.46
CA LYS A 60 1.76 2.71 -10.22
C LYS A 60 1.29 3.26 -11.57
N LYS A 61 0.43 2.51 -12.25
CA LYS A 61 -0.16 2.93 -13.51
C LYS A 61 -1.10 4.13 -13.34
N ILE A 62 -1.97 4.12 -12.34
CA ILE A 62 -2.88 5.25 -12.04
C ILE A 62 -2.10 6.50 -11.65
N LEU A 63 -1.05 6.35 -10.83
CA LEU A 63 -0.19 7.46 -10.41
C LEU A 63 0.72 7.98 -11.53
N GLY A 64 0.63 7.41 -12.74
CA GLY A 64 1.34 7.91 -13.91
C GLY A 64 2.86 7.76 -13.82
N TYR A 65 3.37 6.74 -13.14
CA TYR A 65 4.81 6.54 -12.96
C TYR A 65 5.57 6.53 -14.29
N GLU A 66 4.98 5.94 -15.32
CA GLU A 66 5.52 5.92 -16.68
C GLU A 66 5.65 7.33 -17.27
N SER A 67 4.55 8.10 -17.25
CA SER A 67 4.53 9.49 -17.75
C SER A 67 5.53 10.37 -17.02
N THR A 68 5.62 10.25 -15.69
CA THR A 68 6.55 11.04 -14.87
C THR A 68 8.01 10.68 -15.17
N LEU A 69 8.31 9.39 -15.34
CA LEU A 69 9.65 8.95 -15.73
C LEU A 69 10.02 9.43 -17.14
N GLU A 70 9.08 9.40 -18.08
CA GLU A 70 9.29 9.87 -19.44
C GLU A 70 9.56 11.39 -19.49
N GLU A 71 8.79 12.18 -18.74
CA GLU A 71 8.99 13.63 -18.64
C GLU A 71 10.34 13.98 -17.99
N MET A 72 10.68 13.33 -16.86
CA MET A 72 11.98 13.54 -16.21
C MET A 72 13.14 13.11 -17.10
N ARG A 73 12.99 12.01 -17.84
CA ARG A 73 13.99 11.56 -18.82
C ARG A 73 14.17 12.61 -19.93
N SER A 74 13.07 13.10 -20.50
CA SER A 74 13.12 14.14 -21.54
C SER A 74 13.85 15.38 -21.03
N LEU A 75 13.63 15.77 -19.77
CA LEU A 75 14.34 16.89 -19.15
C LEU A 75 15.82 16.58 -18.92
N LEU A 76 16.21 15.34 -18.63
CA LEU A 76 17.63 14.99 -18.44
C LEU A 76 18.39 14.86 -19.76
N GLU A 77 17.73 14.41 -20.82
CA GLU A 77 18.33 14.25 -22.16
C GLU A 77 18.33 15.54 -22.97
N HIS A 78 17.61 16.58 -22.51
CA HIS A 78 17.60 17.88 -23.17
C HIS A 78 18.95 18.59 -23.07
N ASP A 79 19.38 19.19 -24.19
CA ASP A 79 20.56 20.05 -24.22
C ASP A 79 20.19 21.47 -23.82
N TYR A 80 20.69 21.90 -22.67
CA TYR A 80 20.41 23.21 -22.09
C TYR A 80 21.45 24.29 -22.47
N GLY A 81 22.45 23.96 -23.30
CA GLY A 81 23.40 24.91 -23.88
C GLY A 81 24.03 25.86 -22.85
N ASP A 82 23.72 27.14 -22.95
CA ASP A 82 24.30 28.21 -22.13
C ASP A 82 24.01 28.07 -20.62
N LEU A 83 22.93 27.38 -20.25
CA LEU A 83 22.58 27.15 -18.84
C LEU A 83 23.61 26.31 -18.09
N TRP A 84 24.44 25.53 -18.79
CA TRP A 84 25.55 24.78 -18.18
C TRP A 84 26.62 25.70 -17.56
N GLN A 85 26.67 26.97 -17.94
CA GLN A 85 27.60 27.94 -17.34
C GLN A 85 27.09 28.46 -15.98
N GLU A 86 25.79 28.29 -15.69
CA GLU A 86 25.21 28.72 -14.43
C GLU A 86 25.39 27.67 -13.33
N LYS A 87 26.20 27.99 -12.31
CA LYS A 87 26.42 27.11 -11.15
C LYS A 87 25.12 26.69 -10.46
N LYS A 88 24.11 27.56 -10.42
CA LYS A 88 22.80 27.27 -9.82
C LYS A 88 22.06 26.20 -10.63
N PHE A 89 22.10 26.29 -11.95
CA PHE A 89 21.49 25.33 -12.86
C PHE A 89 22.12 23.94 -12.69
N ILE A 90 23.46 23.84 -12.67
CA ILE A 90 24.16 22.56 -12.47
C ILE A 90 23.71 21.86 -11.18
N ILE A 91 23.58 22.61 -10.07
CA ILE A 91 23.16 22.04 -8.78
C ILE A 91 21.72 21.51 -8.85
N GLU A 92 20.80 22.26 -9.45
CA GLU A 92 19.41 21.83 -9.59
C GLU A 92 19.27 20.65 -10.56
N TYR A 93 20.05 20.63 -11.65
CA TYR A 93 20.10 19.51 -12.58
C TYR A 93 20.61 18.22 -11.91
N LEU A 94 21.67 18.31 -11.09
CA LEU A 94 22.15 17.16 -10.31
C LEU A 94 21.12 16.66 -9.30
N LYS A 95 20.36 17.55 -8.66
CA LYS A 95 19.25 17.16 -7.78
C LYS A 95 18.15 16.47 -8.56
N LEU A 96 17.79 16.97 -9.75
CA LEU A 96 16.81 16.34 -10.63
C LEU A 96 17.26 14.93 -11.04
N SER A 97 18.52 14.77 -11.45
CA SER A 97 19.11 13.47 -11.78
C SER A 97 19.06 12.49 -10.61
N LYS A 98 19.38 12.94 -9.39
CA LYS A 98 19.26 12.12 -8.19
C LYS A 98 17.81 11.75 -7.87
N ALA A 99 16.88 12.70 -8.01
CA ALA A 99 15.46 12.47 -7.80
C ALA A 99 14.91 11.45 -8.81
N TYR A 100 15.33 11.54 -10.08
CA TYR A 100 15.00 10.59 -11.13
C TYR A 100 15.45 9.17 -10.79
N VAL A 101 16.71 8.98 -10.39
CA VAL A 101 17.23 7.66 -10.00
C VAL A 101 16.47 7.09 -8.80
N ASN A 102 16.16 7.92 -7.81
CA ASN A 102 15.36 7.49 -6.66
C ASN A 102 13.94 7.09 -7.07
N PHE A 103 13.29 7.89 -7.91
CA PHE A 103 11.95 7.61 -8.40
C PHE A 103 11.92 6.34 -9.25
N LEU A 104 12.90 6.14 -10.11
CA LEU A 104 13.08 4.92 -10.91
C LEU A 104 13.27 3.68 -10.03
N ASN A 105 14.04 3.78 -8.95
CA ASN A 105 14.22 2.67 -8.01
C ASN A 105 12.91 2.29 -7.32
N VAL A 106 12.08 3.27 -6.96
CA VAL A 106 10.73 3.04 -6.41
C VAL A 106 9.79 2.49 -7.49
N ALA A 107 9.91 2.95 -8.73
CA ALA A 107 9.16 2.41 -9.85
C ALA A 107 9.51 0.93 -10.10
N CYS A 108 10.77 0.54 -9.97
CA CYS A 108 11.24 -0.84 -10.11
C CYS A 108 11.09 -1.70 -8.84
N SER A 109 10.71 -1.14 -7.69
CA SER A 109 10.49 -1.92 -6.48
C SER A 109 9.15 -2.67 -6.53
N ASP A 110 9.03 -3.77 -5.80
CA ASP A 110 7.76 -4.45 -5.59
C ASP A 110 6.99 -3.90 -4.38
N HIS A 111 5.81 -4.44 -4.10
CA HIS A 111 4.98 -4.12 -2.92
C HIS A 111 5.67 -4.43 -1.57
N LYS A 112 6.89 -4.98 -1.57
CA LYS A 112 7.74 -5.23 -0.39
C LYS A 112 9.03 -4.42 -0.44
N ASP A 113 9.08 -3.38 -1.27
CA ASP A 113 10.23 -2.50 -1.50
C ASP A 113 11.49 -3.22 -2.02
N ARG A 114 11.33 -4.41 -2.62
CA ARG A 114 12.45 -5.13 -3.24
C ARG A 114 12.57 -4.76 -4.71
N THR A 115 13.75 -4.33 -5.13
CA THR A 115 14.02 -4.05 -6.54
C THR A 115 13.87 -5.32 -7.37
N ARG A 116 12.95 -5.31 -8.34
CA ARG A 116 12.77 -6.45 -9.23
C ARG A 116 13.88 -6.46 -10.30
N PRO A 117 14.45 -7.63 -10.61
CA PRO A 117 15.42 -7.75 -11.71
C PRO A 117 14.77 -7.47 -13.07
N VAL A 118 13.48 -7.81 -13.22
CA VAL A 118 12.70 -7.55 -14.43
C VAL A 118 11.51 -6.68 -14.05
N SER A 119 11.53 -5.43 -14.50
CA SER A 119 10.49 -4.42 -14.32
C SER A 119 10.20 -3.77 -15.67
N LEU A 120 8.94 -3.43 -15.94
CA LEU A 120 8.55 -2.64 -17.13
C LEU A 120 9.31 -1.30 -17.18
N TYR A 121 9.64 -0.74 -16.02
CA TYR A 121 10.35 0.52 -15.91
C TYR A 121 11.87 0.40 -16.15
N ASN A 122 12.41 -0.80 -16.38
CA ASN A 122 13.83 -0.96 -16.68
C ASN A 122 14.25 -0.23 -17.96
N GLN A 123 13.34 0.00 -18.91
CA GLN A 123 13.59 0.80 -20.13
C GLN A 123 14.02 2.25 -19.84
N PHE A 124 13.71 2.76 -18.64
CA PHE A 124 14.08 4.09 -18.17
C PHE A 124 15.45 4.10 -17.46
N ARG A 125 16.16 2.97 -17.36
CA ARG A 125 17.52 2.95 -16.79
C ARG A 125 18.58 3.50 -17.75
N ASP A 126 18.37 3.35 -19.05
CA ASP A 126 19.34 3.74 -20.09
C ASP A 126 19.15 5.21 -20.49
N VAL A 127 19.22 6.12 -19.51
CA VAL A 127 19.20 7.57 -19.77
C VAL A 127 20.60 8.04 -20.13
N GLN A 128 20.73 8.64 -21.32
CA GLN A 128 21.96 9.31 -21.72
C GLN A 128 21.96 10.72 -21.14
N VAL A 129 22.52 10.87 -19.94
CA VAL A 129 22.74 12.19 -19.35
C VAL A 129 23.62 12.98 -20.31
N ALA A 130 23.13 14.15 -20.77
CA ALA A 130 23.89 15.03 -21.64
C ALA A 130 25.25 15.34 -20.98
N LYS A 131 26.34 15.10 -21.73
CA LYS A 131 27.73 15.29 -21.27
C LYS A 131 28.19 16.71 -21.47
#